data_AF-A0A9E2FS65-F1
#
_entry.id   AF-A0A9E2FS65-F1
#
_cell.length_a   1.000
_cell.length_b   1.000
_cell.length_c   1.000
_cell.angle_alpha   90.00
_cell.angle_beta   90.00
_cell.angle_gamma   90.00
#
_symmetry.space_group_name_H-M   'P 1'
#
loop_
_entity.id
_entity.type
_entity.pdbx_description
1 polymer ?
#
loop_
_entity_poly.entity_id
_entity_poly.type
_entity_poly.pdbx_seq_one_letter_code
_entity_poly.pdbx_strand_id
1 'polypeptide(L)'
;MMAFGLLSAGAVSAQSAPEAAATCVACHGEKGAAPIMPTYPVLAGQHASYLEHSLHGYKNGQRKNGIMAGIVAGLSDADMQALALYFAAQEGPLYVPSLP
;
A
#
# COMPACT_ATOMS: atom_id res chain seq x y z
N MET A 1 -19.57 8.26 40.56
CA MET A 1 -18.78 7.23 39.84
C MET A 1 -19.00 7.40 38.35
N MET A 2 -18.04 7.99 37.63
CA MET A 2 -18.06 8.01 36.16
C MET A 2 -17.48 6.69 35.64
N ALA A 3 -18.31 5.87 35.01
CA ALA A 3 -17.85 4.68 34.31
C ALA A 3 -17.31 5.10 32.94
N PHE A 4 -15.97 5.07 32.79
CA PHE A 4 -15.32 5.15 31.49
C PHE A 4 -15.59 3.83 30.75
N GLY A 5 -16.54 3.86 29.80
CA GLY A 5 -16.78 2.77 28.87
C GLY A 5 -15.57 2.63 27.95
N LEU A 6 -14.94 1.46 27.99
CA LEU A 6 -13.92 1.04 27.04
C LEU A 6 -14.58 0.95 25.65
N LEU A 7 -14.32 1.93 24.78
CA LEU A 7 -14.50 1.74 23.35
C LEU A 7 -13.42 0.76 22.91
N SER A 8 -13.81 -0.47 22.57
CA SER A 8 -12.94 -1.37 21.82
C SER A 8 -12.59 -0.70 20.51
N ALA A 9 -11.32 -0.32 20.36
CA ALA A 9 -10.74 -0.04 19.06
C ALA A 9 -10.99 -1.29 18.19
N GLY A 10 -11.86 -1.15 17.20
CA GLY A 10 -12.08 -2.20 16.22
C GLY A 10 -10.74 -2.51 15.57
N ALA A 11 -10.25 -3.73 15.77
CA ALA A 11 -9.09 -4.22 15.04
C ALA A 11 -9.33 -3.97 13.55
N VAL A 12 -8.48 -3.16 12.93
CA VAL A 12 -8.44 -3.03 11.48
C VAL A 12 -8.28 -4.45 10.94
N SER A 13 -9.35 -4.97 10.35
CA SER A 13 -9.32 -6.31 9.80
C SER A 13 -8.20 -6.34 8.77
N ALA A 14 -7.39 -7.40 8.81
CA ALA A 14 -6.43 -7.68 7.75
C ALA A 14 -7.24 -7.81 6.45
N GLN A 15 -7.34 -6.73 5.69
CA GLN A 15 -7.94 -6.74 4.37
C GLN A 15 -7.16 -7.78 3.56
N SER A 16 -7.85 -8.81 3.09
CA SER A 16 -7.25 -9.82 2.22
C SER A 16 -6.55 -9.12 1.06
N ALA A 17 -5.33 -9.56 0.72
CA ALA A 17 -4.55 -8.93 -0.33
C ALA A 17 -5.35 -8.90 -1.64
N PRO A 18 -5.43 -7.76 -2.34
CA PRO A 18 -6.02 -7.70 -3.66
C PRO A 18 -5.22 -8.60 -4.61
N GLU A 19 -5.87 -9.21 -5.60
CA GLU A 19 -5.22 -10.14 -6.54
C GLU A 19 -3.99 -9.52 -7.20
N ALA A 20 -4.08 -8.24 -7.59
CA ALA A 20 -2.99 -7.48 -8.19
C ALA A 20 -1.75 -7.35 -7.28
N ALA A 21 -1.87 -7.54 -5.96
CA ALA A 21 -0.74 -7.44 -5.04
C ALA A 21 0.31 -8.53 -5.28
N ALA A 22 -0.10 -9.69 -5.83
CA ALA A 22 0.81 -10.78 -6.17
C ALA A 22 1.92 -10.34 -7.15
N THR A 23 1.58 -9.47 -8.12
CA THR A 23 2.55 -8.91 -9.06
C THR A 23 3.49 -7.93 -8.38
N CYS A 24 3.00 -7.14 -7.42
CA CYS A 24 3.79 -6.13 -6.73
C CYS A 24 4.90 -6.75 -5.86
N VAL A 25 4.58 -7.82 -5.15
CA VAL A 25 5.54 -8.45 -4.22
C VAL A 25 6.72 -9.13 -4.92
N ALA A 26 6.61 -9.42 -6.22
CA ALA A 26 7.70 -9.98 -7.02
C ALA A 26 8.94 -9.06 -7.06
N CYS A 27 8.74 -7.74 -6.97
CA CYS A 27 9.84 -6.75 -6.94
C CYS A 27 9.97 -6.06 -5.58
N HIS A 28 8.84 -5.76 -4.94
CA HIS A 28 8.80 -4.99 -3.70
C HIS A 28 8.91 -5.86 -2.43
N GLY A 29 9.00 -7.18 -2.60
CA GLY A 29 9.13 -8.14 -1.51
C GLY A 29 7.79 -8.51 -0.89
N GLU A 30 7.81 -9.55 -0.05
CA GLU A 30 6.62 -9.98 0.70
C GLU A 30 6.06 -8.81 1.51
N LYS A 31 4.73 -8.60 1.42
CA LYS A 31 4.02 -7.44 2.01
C LYS A 31 4.57 -6.06 1.60
N GLY A 32 5.47 -5.98 0.61
CA GLY A 32 6.10 -4.74 0.19
C GLY A 32 7.18 -4.20 1.13
N ALA A 33 7.71 -5.03 2.05
CA ALA A 33 8.60 -4.58 3.13
C ALA A 33 10.11 -4.78 2.84
N ALA A 34 10.46 -5.79 2.05
CA ALA A 34 11.86 -6.17 1.77
C ALA A 34 12.09 -6.36 0.26
N PRO A 35 12.31 -5.27 -0.51
CA PRO A 35 12.47 -5.32 -1.95
C PRO A 35 13.66 -6.17 -2.40
N ILE A 36 13.54 -6.83 -3.55
CA ILE A 36 14.57 -7.76 -4.05
C ILE A 36 15.87 -7.06 -4.49
N MET A 37 15.80 -5.75 -4.71
CA MET A 37 16.95 -4.89 -5.01
C MET A 37 16.81 -3.55 -4.26
N PRO A 38 17.93 -2.93 -3.82
CA PRO A 38 17.89 -1.68 -3.08
C PRO A 38 17.26 -0.49 -3.81
N THR A 39 17.18 -0.55 -5.13
CA THR A 39 16.59 0.51 -5.97
C THR A 39 15.06 0.45 -6.03
N TYR A 40 14.45 -0.68 -5.63
CA TYR A 40 13.01 -0.79 -5.55
C TYR A 40 12.52 -0.24 -4.22
N PRO A 41 11.52 0.67 -4.22
CA PRO A 41 11.04 1.30 -3.01
C PRO A 41 10.27 0.31 -2.13
N VAL A 42 10.36 0.51 -0.81
CA VAL A 42 9.48 -0.12 0.17
C VAL A 42 8.08 0.47 0.05
N LEU A 43 7.07 -0.40 -0.01
CA LEU A 43 5.65 -0.01 -0.08
C LEU A 43 4.97 -0.12 1.29
N ALA A 44 5.43 -1.05 2.12
CA ALA A 44 4.83 -1.34 3.42
C ALA A 44 4.84 -0.10 4.33
N GLY A 45 3.69 0.20 4.93
CA GLY A 45 3.52 1.31 5.87
C GLY A 45 3.59 2.70 5.25
N GLN A 46 3.67 2.82 3.93
CA GLN A 46 3.61 4.11 3.24
C GLN A 46 2.18 4.67 3.26
N HIS A 47 2.02 6.00 3.22
CA HIS A 47 0.70 6.61 3.16
C HIS A 47 -0.10 6.14 1.93
N ALA A 48 -1.33 5.67 2.16
CA ALA A 48 -2.21 5.19 1.10
C ALA A 48 -2.40 6.24 -0.01
N SER A 49 -2.62 7.50 0.34
CA SER A 49 -2.78 8.59 -0.63
C SER A 49 -1.55 8.80 -1.51
N TYR A 50 -0.34 8.61 -0.96
CA TYR A 50 0.89 8.72 -1.73
C TYR A 50 1.06 7.52 -2.68
N LEU A 51 0.73 6.31 -2.24
CA LEU A 51 0.77 5.11 -3.07
C LEU A 51 -0.21 5.22 -4.24
N GLU A 52 -1.46 5.60 -3.97
CA GLU A 52 -2.50 5.80 -4.98
C GLU A 52 -2.08 6.89 -5.98
N HIS A 53 -1.66 8.06 -5.49
CA HIS A 53 -1.16 9.14 -6.34
C HIS A 53 0.01 8.69 -7.22
N SER A 54 0.92 7.88 -6.68
CA SER A 54 2.06 7.35 -7.43
C SER A 54 1.63 6.39 -8.53
N LEU A 55 0.70 5.48 -8.25
CA LEU A 55 0.16 4.53 -9.24
C LEU A 55 -0.53 5.27 -10.38
N HIS A 56 -1.40 6.23 -10.06
CA HIS A 56 -2.03 7.10 -11.07
C HIS A 56 -0.99 7.89 -11.87
N GLY A 57 0.03 8.44 -11.19
CA GLY A 57 1.11 9.17 -11.84
C GLY A 57 1.90 8.31 -12.83
N TYR A 58 2.14 7.03 -12.53
CA TYR A 58 2.74 6.10 -13.49
C TYR A 58 1.80 5.82 -14.67
N LYS A 59 0.50 5.65 -14.40
CA LYS A 59 -0.50 5.29 -15.42
C LYS A 59 -0.79 6.41 -16.41
N ASN A 60 -0.88 7.65 -15.92
CA ASN A 60 -1.09 8.84 -16.75
C ASN A 60 0.22 9.44 -17.30
N GLY A 61 1.37 8.88 -16.92
CA GLY A 61 2.68 9.30 -17.39
C GLY A 61 3.23 10.57 -16.75
N GLN A 62 2.62 11.13 -15.71
CA GLN A 62 3.20 12.23 -14.91
C GLN A 62 4.46 11.77 -14.16
N ARG A 63 4.50 10.51 -13.74
CA ARG A 63 5.66 9.86 -13.12
C ARG A 63 6.27 8.88 -14.12
N LYS A 64 7.53 9.10 -14.49
CA LYS A 64 8.19 8.31 -15.54
C LYS A 64 8.95 7.11 -14.95
N ASN A 65 8.53 5.91 -15.32
CA ASN A 65 9.29 4.67 -15.15
C ASN A 65 8.69 3.60 -16.06
N GLY A 66 9.48 3.05 -17.00
CA GLY A 66 8.96 2.11 -18.01
C GLY A 66 8.45 0.79 -17.42
N ILE A 67 9.07 0.30 -16.34
CA ILE A 67 8.66 -0.92 -15.65
C ILE A 67 7.30 -0.68 -14.99
N MET A 68 7.19 0.34 -14.14
CA MET A 68 5.94 0.63 -13.43
C MET A 68 4.82 1.05 -14.39
N ALA A 69 5.12 1.75 -15.48
CA ALA A 69 4.14 2.07 -16.52
C ALA A 69 3.50 0.81 -17.12
N GLY A 70 4.30 -0.24 -17.35
CA GLY A 70 3.80 -1.55 -17.79
C GLY A 70 2.94 -2.25 -16.73
N ILE A 71 3.35 -2.19 -15.45
CA ILE A 71 2.58 -2.79 -14.35
C ILE A 71 1.21 -2.13 -14.18
N VAL A 72 1.15 -0.79 -14.17
CA VAL A 72 -0.11 -0.07 -13.90
C VAL A 72 -1.05 0.02 -15.10
N ALA A 73 -0.58 -0.32 -16.31
CA ALA A 73 -1.40 -0.25 -17.52
C ALA A 73 -2.66 -1.10 -17.46
N GLY A 74 -2.61 -2.25 -16.76
CA GLY A 74 -3.73 -3.16 -16.59
C GLY A 74 -4.59 -2.92 -15.35
N LEU A 75 -4.21 -1.99 -14.47
CA LEU A 75 -4.93 -1.75 -13.20
C LEU A 75 -6.12 -0.82 -13.42
N SER A 76 -7.27 -1.14 -12.84
CA SER A 76 -8.38 -0.19 -12.69
C SER A 76 -8.10 0.82 -11.56
N ASP A 77 -8.90 1.87 -11.47
CA ASP A 77 -8.79 2.83 -10.35
C ASP A 77 -9.10 2.16 -9.01
N ALA A 78 -10.06 1.22 -9.01
CA ALA A 78 -10.38 0.41 -7.83
C ALA A 78 -9.20 -0.49 -7.41
N ASP A 79 -8.47 -1.09 -8.37
CA ASP A 79 -7.28 -1.89 -8.06
C ASP A 79 -6.18 -1.02 -7.45
N MET A 80 -5.93 0.17 -8.00
CA MET A 80 -4.91 1.08 -7.49
C MET A 80 -5.24 1.56 -6.06
N GLN A 81 -6.51 1.87 -5.80
CA GLN A 81 -6.97 2.22 -4.45
C GLN A 81 -6.83 1.04 -3.48
N ALA A 82 -7.24 -0.16 -3.88
CA ALA A 82 -7.13 -1.37 -3.05
C ALA A 82 -5.67 -1.71 -2.73
N LEU A 83 -4.76 -1.62 -3.70
CA LEU A 83 -3.33 -1.82 -3.52
C LEU A 83 -2.73 -0.78 -2.55
N ALA A 84 -3.10 0.49 -2.71
CA ALA A 84 -2.64 1.56 -1.86
C ALA A 84 -3.05 1.35 -0.39
N LEU A 85 -4.32 1.02 -0.14
CA LEU A 85 -4.82 0.71 1.20
C LEU A 85 -4.14 -0.54 1.78
N TYR A 86 -3.99 -1.59 0.98
CA TYR A 86 -3.36 -2.84 1.41
C TYR A 86 -1.92 -2.63 1.86
N PHE A 87 -1.07 -2.00 1.04
CA PHE A 87 0.35 -1.79 1.39
C PHE A 87 0.54 -0.77 2.52
N ALA A 88 -0.33 0.24 2.61
CA ALA A 88 -0.31 1.19 3.72
C ALA A 88 -0.58 0.55 5.08
N ALA A 89 -1.40 -0.51 5.12
CA ALA A 89 -1.71 -1.25 6.34
C ALA A 89 -0.62 -2.23 6.78
N GLN A 90 0.42 -2.45 5.96
CA GLN A 90 1.51 -3.37 6.31
C GLN A 90 2.51 -2.71 7.27
N GLU A 91 3.17 -3.52 8.08
CA GLU A 91 4.30 -3.07 8.89
C GLU A 91 5.48 -2.68 8.00
N GLY A 92 5.98 -1.46 8.15
CA GLY A 92 7.12 -0.97 7.39
C GLY A 92 7.78 0.24 8.04
N PRO A 93 8.89 0.76 7.47
CA PRO A 93 9.72 1.80 8.07
C PRO A 93 9.00 3.13 8.33
N LEU A 94 7.87 3.36 7.64
CA LEU A 94 7.04 4.57 7.78
C LEU A 94 5.71 4.30 8.48
N TYR A 95 5.47 3.08 8.97
CA TYR A 95 4.26 2.76 9.71
C TYR A 95 4.12 3.72 10.90
N VAL A 96 3.18 4.66 10.79
CA VAL A 96 2.68 5.45 11.91
C VAL A 96 1.52 4.67 12.50
N PRO A 97 1.64 4.15 13.73
CA PRO A 97 0.51 3.53 14.40
C PRO A 97 -0.66 4.50 14.37
N SER A 98 -1.83 4.01 13.98
CA SER A 98 -3.05 4.81 14.03
C SER A 98 -3.17 5.41 15.43
N LEU A 99 -3.17 6.75 15.52
CA LEU A 99 -3.45 7.47 16.76
C LEU A 99 -4.80 6.95 17.29
N PRO A 100 -4.90 6.71 18.61
CA PRO A 100 -6.11 6.16 19.23
C PRO A 100 -7.35 7.03 19.03
#